data_AF-A0A2S3WLQ4-F1
#
_entry.id   AF-A0A2S3WLQ4-F1
#
_cell.length_a   1.000
_cell.length_b   1.000
_cell.length_c   1.000
_cell.angle_alpha   90.00
_cell.angle_beta   90.00
_cell.angle_gamma   90.00
#
_symmetry.space_group_name_H-M   'P 1'
#
loop_
_entity.id
_entity.type
_entity.pdbx_description
1 polymer ?
#
loop_
_entity_poly.entity_id
_entity_poly.type
_entity_poly.pdbx_seq_one_letter_code
_entity_poly.pdbx_strand_id
1 'polypeptide(L)'
;MVFELTFQEADDGGASNKVTMRYSYDLNRHLVLVEQKVAAKRFSVQWDRAIAVQERLGKLEALLSERLPQERSPRSFQPCPKTTWRSLLA
;
A
#
# COMPACT_ATOMS: atom_id res chain seq x y z
N MET A 1 -12.14 -4.97 -10.74
CA MET A 1 -13.45 -4.31 -11.04
C MET A 1 -13.26 -2.80 -10.95
N VAL A 2 -13.94 -2.01 -11.78
CA VAL A 2 -13.83 -0.54 -11.75
C VAL A 2 -15.23 0.06 -11.68
N PHE A 3 -15.44 0.98 -10.74
CA PHE A 3 -16.66 1.76 -10.59
C PHE A 3 -16.37 3.24 -10.81
N GLU A 4 -17.25 3.91 -11.54
CA GLU A 4 -17.18 5.35 -11.76
C GLU A 4 -18.38 6.02 -11.12
N LEU A 5 -18.14 7.08 -10.33
CA LEU A 5 -19.15 7.89 -9.69
C LEU A 5 -18.97 9.34 -10.12
N THR A 6 -20.06 10.02 -10.46
CA THR A 6 -20.04 11.44 -10.81
C THR A 6 -21.07 12.19 -9.98
N PHE A 7 -20.65 13.29 -9.35
CA PHE A 7 -21.49 14.12 -8.48
C PHE A 7 -21.18 15.60 -8.66
N GLN A 8 -22.06 16.45 -8.10
CA GLN A 8 -21.82 17.90 -8.00
C GLN A 8 -21.32 18.22 -6.60
N GLU A 9 -20.26 19.00 -6.52
CA GLU A 9 -19.66 19.47 -5.28
C GLU A 9 -19.61 21.00 -5.33
N ALA A 10 -20.12 21.67 -4.30
CA ALA A 10 -19.95 23.11 -4.18
C ALA A 10 -18.56 23.41 -3.60
N ASP A 11 -17.82 24.32 -4.22
CA ASP A 11 -16.60 24.85 -3.60
C ASP A 11 -16.92 25.85 -2.48
N ASP A 12 -15.88 26.31 -1.78
CA ASP A 12 -16.01 27.28 -0.68
C ASP A 12 -16.65 28.61 -1.10
N GLY A 13 -16.64 28.92 -2.40
CA GLY A 13 -17.29 30.10 -3.00
C GLY A 13 -18.74 29.86 -3.43
N GLY A 14 -19.26 28.65 -3.25
CA GLY A 14 -20.60 28.25 -3.68
C GLY A 14 -20.74 27.91 -5.16
N ALA A 15 -19.64 27.83 -5.91
CA ALA A 15 -19.68 27.40 -7.30
C ALA A 15 -19.77 25.87 -7.38
N SER A 16 -20.68 25.37 -8.23
CA SER A 16 -20.87 23.92 -8.41
C SER A 16 -19.85 23.34 -9.39
N ASN A 17 -19.03 22.42 -8.93
CA ASN A 17 -18.07 21.67 -9.72
C ASN A 17 -18.58 20.23 -9.94
N LYS A 18 -18.47 19.75 -11.19
CA LYS A 18 -18.76 18.36 -11.52
C LYS A 18 -17.52 17.51 -11.28
N VAL A 19 -17.60 16.61 -10.32
CA VAL A 19 -16.50 15.73 -9.93
C VAL A 19 -16.80 14.31 -10.41
N THR A 20 -15.82 13.67 -11.06
CA THR A 20 -15.90 12.26 -11.46
C THR A 20 -14.77 11.50 -10.77
N MET A 21 -15.14 10.45 -10.03
CA MET A 21 -14.25 9.59 -9.27
C MET A 21 -14.27 8.17 -9.83
N ARG A 22 -13.11 7.52 -9.84
CA ARG A 22 -12.94 6.13 -10.27
C ARG A 22 -12.37 5.30 -9.11
N TYR A 23 -13.07 4.22 -8.79
CA TYR A 23 -12.72 3.29 -7.72
C TYR A 23 -12.37 1.95 -8.34
N SER A 24 -11.13 1.50 -8.13
CA SER A 24 -10.66 0.21 -8.62
C SER A 24 -10.54 -0.78 -7.48
N TYR A 25 -10.97 -2.00 -7.74
CA TYR A 25 -10.99 -3.11 -6.79
C TYR A 25 -10.25 -4.32 -7.34
N ASP A 26 -9.55 -5.04 -6.45
CA ASP A 26 -8.92 -6.33 -6.77
C ASP A 26 -9.94 -7.46 -6.95
N LEU A 27 -9.46 -8.68 -7.25
CA LEU A 27 -10.32 -9.86 -7.42
C LEU A 27 -11.07 -10.24 -6.14
N ASN A 28 -10.55 -9.85 -4.97
CA ASN A 28 -11.13 -10.10 -3.66
C ASN A 28 -12.08 -8.98 -3.22
N ARG A 29 -12.37 -8.02 -4.10
CA ARG A 29 -13.24 -6.85 -3.86
C ARG A 29 -12.68 -5.87 -2.82
N HIS A 30 -11.38 -5.84 -2.59
CA HIS A 30 -10.76 -4.77 -1.81
C HIS A 30 -10.50 -3.56 -2.69
N LEU A 31 -10.76 -2.36 -2.15
CA LEU A 31 -10.43 -1.11 -2.80
C LEU A 31 -8.90 -0.98 -2.90
N VAL A 32 -8.39 -0.76 -4.10
CA VAL A 32 -6.94 -0.64 -4.36
C VAL A 32 -6.52 0.75 -4.83
N LEU A 33 -7.40 1.47 -5.54
CA LEU A 33 -7.06 2.75 -6.13
C LEU A 33 -8.31 3.64 -6.22
N VAL A 34 -8.15 4.91 -5.87
CA VAL A 34 -9.13 5.97 -6.07
C VAL A 34 -8.48 7.07 -6.90
N GLU A 35 -9.15 7.44 -8.00
CA GLU A 35 -8.69 8.48 -8.89
C GLU A 35 -9.80 9.51 -9.14
N GLN A 36 -9.41 10.76 -9.34
CA GLN A 36 -10.30 11.83 -9.77
C GLN A 36 -10.00 12.20 -11.21
N LYS A 37 -11.05 12.37 -12.00
CA LYS A 37 -10.92 12.92 -13.35
C LYS A 37 -10.57 14.41 -13.26
N VAL A 38 -9.41 14.78 -13.79
CA VAL A 38 -8.90 16.17 -13.81
C VAL A 38 -8.94 16.79 -15.21
N ALA A 39 -9.09 15.98 -16.25
CA ALA A 39 -9.38 16.42 -17.62
C ALA A 39 -10.09 15.31 -18.41
N ALA A 40 -10.52 15.60 -19.65
CA ALA A 40 -11.34 14.71 -20.48
C ALA A 40 -10.87 13.23 -20.51
N LYS A 41 -9.55 13.00 -20.51
CA LYS A 41 -8.93 11.67 -20.50
C LYS A 41 -7.83 11.51 -19.44
N ARG A 42 -7.78 12.42 -18.46
CA ARG A 42 -6.71 12.44 -17.45
C ARG A 42 -7.31 12.22 -16.07
N PHE A 43 -6.74 11.28 -15.34
CA PHE A 43 -7.07 10.96 -13.98
C PHE A 43 -5.86 11.25 -13.09
N SER A 44 -6.12 11.80 -11.92
CA SER A 44 -5.13 11.99 -10.85
C SER A 44 -5.42 11.00 -9.75
N VAL A 45 -4.38 10.36 -9.22
CA VAL A 45 -4.50 9.49 -8.04
C VAL A 45 -4.85 10.35 -6.83
N GLN A 46 -5.92 9.97 -6.14
CA GLN A 46 -6.33 10.57 -4.87
C GLN A 46 -5.97 9.66 -3.70
N TRP A 47 -5.99 8.35 -3.91
CA TRP A 47 -5.59 7.37 -2.93
C TRP A 47 -5.12 6.07 -3.60
N ASP A 48 -4.03 5.50 -3.09
CA ASP A 48 -3.47 4.22 -3.54
C ASP A 48 -3.20 3.34 -2.32
N ARG A 49 -3.69 2.09 -2.36
CA ARG A 49 -3.53 1.14 -1.27
C ARG A 49 -2.08 0.77 -1.01
N ALA A 50 -1.27 0.57 -2.03
CA ALA A 50 0.13 0.17 -1.87
C ALA A 50 0.91 1.26 -1.15
N ILE A 51 0.71 2.52 -1.56
CA ILE A 51 1.32 3.69 -0.92
C ILE A 51 0.88 3.79 0.53
N ALA A 52 -0.43 3.72 0.80
CA ALA A 52 -0.97 3.81 2.14
C ALA A 52 -0.47 2.68 3.07
N VAL A 53 -0.33 1.46 2.56
CA VAL A 53 0.23 0.33 3.32
C VAL A 53 1.71 0.57 3.62
N GLN A 54 2.49 1.01 2.64
CA GLN A 54 3.91 1.28 2.82
C GLN A 54 4.16 2.38 3.86
N GLU A 55 3.39 3.47 3.84
CA GLU A 55 3.48 4.53 4.85
C GLU A 55 3.19 4.01 6.26
N ARG A 56 2.25 3.06 6.41
CA ARG A 56 1.91 2.45 7.70
C ARG A 56 3.02 1.51 8.17
N LEU A 57 3.57 0.70 7.27
CA LEU A 57 4.70 -0.17 7.58
C LEU A 57 5.92 0.65 8.03
N GLY A 58 6.26 1.72 7.31
CA GLY A 58 7.38 2.60 7.70
C GLY A 58 7.18 3.24 9.07
N LYS A 59 5.94 3.63 9.42
CA LYS A 59 5.62 4.13 10.79
C LYS A 59 5.80 3.05 11.85
N LEU A 60 5.39 1.82 11.57
CA LEU A 60 5.58 0.70 12.50
C LEU A 60 7.06 0.37 12.69
N GLU A 61 7.84 0.34 11.60
CA GLU A 61 9.29 0.11 11.65
C GLU A 61 10.02 1.18 12.48
N ALA A 62 9.63 2.45 12.33
CA ALA A 62 10.17 3.55 13.13
C ALA A 62 9.87 3.35 14.63
N LEU A 63 8.61 3.07 14.97
CA LEU A 63 8.20 2.84 16.37
C LEU A 63 8.90 1.63 16.99
N LEU A 64 9.08 0.55 16.23
CA LEU A 64 9.80 -0.64 16.69
C LEU A 64 11.28 -0.32 16.93
N SER A 65 11.88 0.47 16.04
CA SER A 65 13.29 0.89 16.17
C SER A 65 13.51 1.79 17.39
N GLU A 66 12.52 2.59 17.79
CA GLU A 66 12.56 3.43 18.98
C GLU A 66 12.34 2.66 20.30
N ARG A 67 11.58 1.57 20.24
CA ARG A 67 11.14 0.82 21.44
C ARG A 67 11.99 -0.40 21.76
N LEU A 68 12.63 -0.99 20.76
CA LEU A 68 13.59 -2.05 21.00
C LEU A 68 14.86 -1.42 21.58
N PRO A 69 15.37 -1.88 22.73
CA PRO A 69 16.75 -1.61 23.08
C PRO A 69 17.60 -2.02 21.87
N GLN A 70 18.60 -1.22 21.49
CA GLN A 70 19.72 -1.75 20.72
C GLN A 70 20.43 -2.79 21.59
N GLU A 71 19.79 -3.95 21.81
CA GLU A 71 20.51 -5.12 22.23
C GLU A 71 21.44 -5.43 21.05
N ARG A 72 22.67 -4.95 21.20
CA ARG A 72 23.81 -5.41 20.43
C ARG A 72 23.65 -6.92 20.27
N SER A 73 23.40 -7.39 19.07
CA SER A 73 23.57 -8.79 18.75
C SER A 73 24.97 -8.98 18.17
N PRO A 74 26.05 -9.15 18.95
CA PRO A 74 27.20 -9.87 18.45
C PRO A 74 26.87 -11.36 18.59
N ARG A 75 25.92 -11.84 17.79
CA ARG A 75 25.81 -13.27 17.50
C ARG A 75 25.64 -13.40 16.01
N SER A 76 26.81 -13.39 15.37
CA SER A 76 27.11 -14.17 14.18
C SER A 76 25.92 -14.98 13.67
N PHE A 77 25.35 -14.56 12.54
CA PHE A 77 24.78 -15.51 11.60
C PHE A 77 25.89 -16.51 11.28
N GLN A 78 25.96 -17.62 12.01
CA GLN A 78 26.69 -18.78 11.55
C GLN A 78 25.86 -19.37 10.39
N PRO A 79 26.43 -19.50 9.19
CA PRO A 79 25.77 -20.23 8.12
C PRO A 79 25.59 -21.67 8.59
N CYS A 80 24.34 -22.13 8.68
CA CYS A 80 24.06 -23.55 8.84
C CYS A 80 24.63 -24.27 7.60
N PRO A 81 25.61 -25.17 7.73
CA PRO A 81 26.09 -25.92 6.58
C PRO A 81 24.95 -26.82 6.11
N LYS A 82 24.53 -26.64 4.85
CA LYS A 82 23.54 -27.48 4.18
C LYS A 82 24.03 -28.92 4.22
N THR A 83 23.51 -29.71 5.16
CA THR A 83 23.71 -31.16 5.17
C THR A 83 23.06 -31.71 3.92
N THR A 84 23.88 -32.35 3.09
CA THR A 84 23.51 -32.91 1.79
C THR A 84 22.46 -34.00 2.00
N TRP A 85 21.27 -33.84 1.39
CA TRP A 85 20.21 -34.86 1.32
C TRP A 85 20.59 -36.02 0.38
N ARG A 86 21.71 -36.69 0.66
CA ARG A 86 22.16 -37.88 -0.07
C ARG A 86 22.77 -38.88 0.89
N SER A 87 21.93 -39.55 1.65
CA SER A 87 22.09 -40.93 2.10
C SER A 87 21.08 -41.18 3.22
N LEU A 88 19.95 -41.79 2.87
CA LEU A 88 19.14 -42.70 3.70
C LEU A 88 17.84 -43.02 2.95
N LEU A 89 17.99 -43.59 1.76
CA LEU A 89 17.07 -44.54 1.14
C LEU A 89 17.94 -45.43 0.24
N ALA A 90 18.72 -46.29 0.89
CA ALA A 90 19.11 -47.58 0.36
C ALA A 90 18.19 -48.61 1.01
#